data_AF-W2SN20-F1
#
_entry.id   AF-W2SN20-F1
#
_cell.length_a   1.000
_cell.length_b   1.000
_cell.length_c   1.000
_cell.angle_alpha   90.00
_cell.angle_beta   90.00
_cell.angle_gamma   90.00
#
_symmetry.space_group_name_H-M   'P 1'
#
loop_
_entity.id
_entity.type
_entity.pdbx_description
1 polymer ?
#
loop_
_entity_poly.entity_id
_entity_poly.type
_entity_poly.pdbx_seq_one_letter_code
_entity_poly.pdbx_strand_id
1 'polypeptide(L)' 'MHYGKSRHAKPGKISLETLDPQYQDEIGNQTDASSIDYLKICAAYRCKRCLSKKIYSVINVGDNGGEYGG' A
#
# COMPACT_ATOMS: atom_id res chain seq x y z
N MET A 1 3.54 -2.57 -3.04
CA MET A 1 4.99 -2.19 -3.04
C MET A 1 5.73 -2.47 -1.71
N HIS A 2 5.35 -3.47 -0.91
CA HIS A 2 5.94 -3.69 0.42
C HIS A 2 7.07 -4.73 0.40
N TYR A 3 8.09 -4.61 1.26
CA TYR A 3 9.12 -5.64 1.40
C TYR A 3 8.63 -6.84 2.22
N GLY A 4 9.25 -8.00 2.02
CA GLY A 4 8.97 -9.21 2.80
C GLY A 4 9.60 -9.16 4.19
N LYS A 5 9.06 -9.99 5.09
CA LYS A 5 9.38 -10.00 6.53
C LYS A 5 10.87 -10.12 6.89
N SER A 6 11.67 -10.79 6.07
CA SER A 6 13.09 -11.05 6.33
C SER A 6 14.04 -10.20 5.47
N ARG A 7 13.54 -9.16 4.79
CA ARG A 7 14.36 -8.36 3.86
C ARG A 7 15.49 -7.66 4.62
N HIS A 8 16.74 -7.91 4.20
CA HIS A 8 17.97 -7.46 4.86
C HIS A 8 18.19 -7.98 6.29
N ALA A 9 17.45 -9.00 6.74
CA ALA A 9 17.69 -9.63 8.03
C ALA A 9 18.90 -10.58 7.98
N LYS A 10 19.50 -10.83 9.14
CA LYS A 10 20.43 -11.96 9.30
C LYS A 10 19.70 -13.28 9.01
N PRO A 11 20.40 -14.34 8.54
CA PRO A 11 19.77 -15.64 8.30
C PRO A 11 18.97 -16.13 9.52
N GLY A 12 17.72 -16.54 9.28
CA GLY A 12 16.81 -17.01 10.33
C GLY A 12 16.20 -15.91 11.22
N LYS A 13 16.33 -14.64 10.86
CA LYS A 13 15.71 -13.51 11.58
C LYS A 13 14.67 -12.79 10.74
N ILE A 14 13.75 -12.12 11.42
CA ILE A 14 12.74 -11.22 10.85
C ILE A 14 13.23 -9.79 11.10
N SER A 15 13.09 -8.92 10.09
CA SER A 15 13.44 -7.49 10.17
C SER A 15 12.22 -6.59 10.12
N LEU A 16 11.08 -7.10 9.64
CA LEU A 16 9.81 -6.39 9.54
C LEU A 16 8.69 -7.25 10.14
N GLU A 17 8.14 -6.78 11.25
CA GLU A 17 7.01 -7.41 11.95
C GLU A 17 5.74 -6.58 11.74
N THR A 18 4.66 -7.24 11.35
CA THR A 18 3.34 -6.61 11.23
C THR A 18 2.69 -6.52 12.60
N LEU A 19 2.05 -5.38 12.90
CA LEU A 19 1.30 -5.22 14.15
C LEU A 19 0.14 -6.22 14.26
N ASP A 20 -0.51 -6.47 13.13
CA ASP A 20 -1.51 -7.51 13.00
C ASP A 20 -0.84 -8.80 12.49
N PRO A 21 -0.83 -9.88 13.29
CA PRO A 21 -0.13 -11.12 12.95
C PRO A 21 -0.64 -11.80 11.69
N GLN A 22 -1.91 -11.59 11.29
CA GLN A 22 -2.49 -12.28 10.14
C GLN A 22 -1.78 -11.92 8.82
N TYR A 23 -1.20 -10.71 8.75
CA TYR A 23 -0.52 -10.22 7.54
C TYR A 23 0.98 -10.53 7.51
N GLN A 24 1.53 -11.14 8.56
CA GLN A 24 2.97 -11.33 8.73
C GLN A 24 3.61 -12.13 7.59
N ASP A 25 2.84 -13.07 7.03
CA ASP A 25 3.24 -13.94 5.92
C ASP A 25 2.65 -13.48 4.57
N GLU A 26 1.92 -12.36 4.53
CA GLU A 26 1.35 -11.80 3.30
C GLU A 26 2.22 -10.68 2.71
N ILE A 27 3.02 -10.00 3.54
CA ILE A 27 3.86 -8.89 3.10
C ILE A 27 5.01 -9.35 2.19
N GLY A 28 5.23 -8.62 1.10
CA GLY A 28 6.35 -8.84 0.18
C GLY A 28 6.31 -10.11 -0.67
N ASN A 29 5.16 -10.80 -0.71
CA ASN A 29 4.92 -11.98 -1.53
C ASN A 29 4.14 -11.69 -2.82
N GLN A 30 4.04 -10.42 -3.22
CA GLN A 30 3.29 -9.99 -4.40
C GLN A 30 4.07 -10.27 -5.69
N THR A 31 3.40 -10.84 -6.70
CA THR A 31 3.94 -11.06 -8.04
C THR A 31 3.71 -9.89 -8.98
N ASP A 32 2.75 -9.02 -8.67
CA ASP A 32 2.39 -7.82 -9.43
C ASP A 32 1.95 -6.69 -8.48
N ALA A 33 1.80 -5.48 -9.01
CA ALA A 33 1.26 -4.34 -8.27
C ALA A 33 -0.17 -4.61 -7.81
N SER A 34 -0.48 -4.22 -6.57
CA SER A 34 -1.83 -4.37 -6.03
C SER A 34 -2.80 -3.42 -6.73
N SER A 35 -4.09 -3.73 -6.66
CA SER A 35 -5.15 -2.83 -7.16
C SER A 35 -4.99 -1.42 -6.58
N ILE A 36 -4.67 -1.30 -5.28
CA ILE A 36 -4.44 -0.01 -4.59
C ILE A 36 -3.22 0.72 -5.15
N ASP A 37 -2.12 0.02 -5.47
CA ASP A 37 -0.93 0.65 -6.07
C ASP A 37 -1.30 1.31 -7.41
N TYR A 38 -2.09 0.63 -8.27
CA TYR A 38 -2.60 1.22 -9.51
C TYR A 38 -3.53 2.40 -9.27
N LEU A 39 -4.39 2.34 -8.25
CA LEU A 39 -5.27 3.47 -7.90
C LEU A 39 -4.47 4.69 -7.48
N LYS A 40 -3.44 4.50 -6.64
CA LYS A 40 -2.55 5.59 -6.19
C LYS A 40 -1.82 6.23 -7.37
N ILE A 41 -1.30 5.43 -8.30
CA ILE A 41 -0.67 5.92 -9.54
C ILE A 41 -1.69 6.69 -10.40
N CYS A 42 -2.86 6.11 -10.66
CA CYS A 42 -3.91 6.75 -11.45
C CYS A 42 -4.36 8.10 -10.84
N ALA A 43 -4.42 8.19 -9.50
CA ALA A 43 -4.72 9.43 -8.78
C ALA A 43 -3.58 10.44 -8.91
N ALA A 44 -2.33 10.04 -8.66
CA ALA A 44 -1.15 10.90 -8.74
C ALA A 44 -0.99 11.54 -10.13
N TYR A 45 -1.22 10.76 -11.19
CA TYR A 45 -1.12 11.25 -12.58
C TYR A 45 -2.42 11.81 -13.15
N ARG A 46 -3.49 11.91 -12.34
CA ARG A 46 -4.82 12.38 -12.76
C ARG A 46 -5.31 11.70 -14.05
N CYS A 47 -5.12 10.39 -14.14
CA CYS A 47 -5.44 9.63 -15.34
C CYS A 47 -6.96 9.62 -15.58
N LYS A 48 -7.42 10.37 -16.60
CA LYS A 48 -8.86 10.50 -16.94
C LYS A 48 -9.53 9.16 -17.22
N ARG A 49 -8.81 8.20 -17.83
CA ARG A 49 -9.33 6.85 -18.12
C ARG A 49 -9.49 6.00 -16.87
N CYS A 50 -8.62 6.15 -15.87
CA CYS A 50 -8.78 5.45 -14.60
C CYS A 50 -9.89 6.09 -13.74
N LEU A 51 -9.88 7.44 -13.66
CA LEU A 51 -10.75 8.22 -12.77
C LEU A 51 -12.21 8.33 -13.26
N SER A 52 -12.53 7.83 -14.46
CA SER A 52 -13.91 7.75 -14.97
C SER A 52 -14.71 6.62 -14.33
N LYS A 53 -14.06 5.67 -13.65
CA LYS A 53 -14.73 4.78 -12.70
C LYS A 53 -14.86 5.51 -11.37
N LYS A 54 -15.95 5.30 -10.63
CA LYS A 54 -16.24 5.99 -9.35
C LYS A 54 -15.23 5.56 -8.26
N ILE A 55 -13.99 6.07 -8.31
CA ILE A 55 -12.87 5.72 -7.40
C ILE A 55 -12.77 6.73 -6.23
N TYR A 56 -13.82 7.52 -5.99
CA TYR A 56 -13.77 8.56 -4.96
C TYR A 56 -13.85 8.01 -3.52
N SER A 57 -14.35 6.79 -3.32
CA SER A 57 -14.47 6.20 -1.97
C SER A 57 -13.22 5.42 -1.51
N VAL A 58 -12.35 4.97 -2.41
CA VAL A 58 -11.16 4.16 -2.04
C VAL A 58 -9.96 5.02 -1.67
N ILE A 59 -9.84 6.21 -2.28
CA ILE A 59 -8.70 7.12 -2.03
C ILE A 59 -8.79 7.76 -0.63
N ASN A 60 -10.00 7.86 -0.05
CA ASN A 60 -10.23 8.44 1.29
C ASN A 60 -10.18 7.41 2.43
N VAL A 61 -9.86 6.14 2.15
CA VAL A 61 -9.70 5.09 3.15
C VAL A 61 -8.20 4.86 3.33
N GLY A 62 -7.52 5.69 4.12
CA GLY A 62 -6.19 5.30 4.61
C GLY A 62 -5.16 6.37 4.98
N ASP A 63 -5.35 7.65 4.71
CA ASP A 63 -4.39 8.68 5.13
C ASP A 63 -4.99 9.55 6.24
N ASN A 64 -4.97 9.04 7.49
CA ASN A 64 -5.06 9.90 8.68
C ASN A 64 -3.76 10.71 8.79
N GLY A 65 -3.64 11.73 7.95
CA GLY A 65 -2.54 12.69 7.93
C GLY A 65 -3.08 14.10 8.04
N GLY A 66 -3.32 14.54 9.28
CA GLY A 66 -3.31 15.92 9.77
C GLY A 66 -4.00 17.01 8.92
N GLU A 67 -5.10 17.53 9.46
CA GLU A 67 -5.55 18.89 9.21
C GLU A 67 -4.42 19.92 9.34
N TYR A 68 -4.21 20.72 8.30
CA TYR A 68 -3.88 22.15 8.38
C TYR A 68 -4.65 22.76 7.20
N GLY A 69 -5.75 23.50 7.36
CA GLY A 69 -5.96 24.60 8.30
C GLY A 69 -5.38 25.87 7.67
N GLY A 70 -6.21 26.61 6.91
CA GLY A 70 -5.85 27.87 6.25
C GLY A 70 -6.71 28.15 5.02
#